data_AF-A0A7L4QPM0-F1
#
_entry.id   AF-A0A7L4QPM0-F1
#
_cell.length_a   1.000
_cell.length_b   1.000
_cell.length_c   1.000
_cell.angle_alpha   90.00
_cell.angle_beta   90.00
_cell.angle_gamma   90.00
#
_symmetry.space_group_name_H-M   'P 1'
#
loop_
_entity.id
_entity.type
_entity.pdbx_description
1 polymer ?
#
loop_
_entity_poly.entity_id
_entity_poly.type
_entity_poly.pdbx_seq_one_letter_code
_entity_poly.pdbx_strand_id
1 'polypeptide(L)'
;MTRKTHQSPLRALISGLIGIIIFLFLLILFRFFADHTSWALFSGFVDLLSANAPLIIFFSVMLMIGDIFAAFSFPFNLPFPIFSAVGSVLLVSFIIRIIVFINNFYSVGITPTIELMKLILYPLTIIVVLIAGYLSIAAQVRREKPDTGIPSSEPGEEDHSTVSPTWEDIGAEFRQMFYDLFRRIRDEINRK
;
A
#
# COMPACT_ATOMS: atom_id res chain seq x y z
N MET A 1 -7.40 4.54 25.94
CA MET A 1 -6.92 3.36 25.18
C MET A 1 -7.82 3.22 23.96
N THR A 2 -7.42 3.77 22.81
CA THR A 2 -8.25 3.84 21.61
C THR A 2 -8.20 2.51 20.86
N ARG A 3 -9.32 1.77 20.88
CA ARG A 3 -9.53 0.56 20.09
C ARG A 3 -9.39 0.95 18.61
N LYS A 4 -8.28 0.59 17.96
CA LYS A 4 -8.15 0.71 16.50
C LYS A 4 -9.28 -0.13 15.91
N THR A 5 -10.31 0.54 15.41
CA THR A 5 -11.38 -0.13 14.67
C THR A 5 -10.74 -0.75 13.44
N HIS A 6 -10.82 -2.07 13.30
CA HIS A 6 -10.51 -2.72 12.02
C HIS A 6 -11.32 -1.96 10.97
N GLN A 7 -10.63 -1.29 10.05
CA GLN A 7 -11.33 -0.70 8.93
C GLN A 7 -11.89 -1.86 8.13
N SER A 8 -13.21 -1.90 7.97
CA SER A 8 -13.83 -2.89 7.09
C SER A 8 -13.26 -2.71 5.68
N PRO A 9 -13.00 -3.80 4.92
CA PRO A 9 -12.59 -3.70 3.52
C PRO A 9 -13.54 -2.80 2.69
N LEU A 10 -14.84 -2.83 2.99
CA LEU A 10 -15.83 -1.95 2.37
C LEU A 10 -15.58 -0.47 2.67
N ARG A 11 -15.15 -0.15 3.90
CA ARG A 11 -14.82 1.22 4.29
C ARG A 11 -13.61 1.73 3.50
N ALA A 12 -12.56 0.91 3.36
CA ALA A 12 -11.37 1.26 2.58
C ALA A 12 -11.72 1.54 1.12
N LEU A 13 -12.56 0.68 0.52
CA LEU A 13 -13.08 0.87 -0.83
C LEU A 13 -13.87 2.20 -0.96
N ILE A 14 -14.81 2.44 -0.05
CA ILE A 14 -15.64 3.66 -0.08
C ILE A 14 -14.77 4.91 0.10
N SER A 15 -13.82 4.92 1.04
CA SER A 15 -12.93 6.07 1.23
C SER A 15 -12.04 6.33 0.03
N GLY A 16 -11.50 5.28 -0.61
CA GLY A 16 -10.68 5.42 -1.80
C GLY A 16 -11.49 5.98 -2.98
N LEU A 17 -12.69 5.44 -3.20
CA LEU A 17 -13.57 5.90 -4.27
C LEU A 17 -14.02 7.35 -4.06
N ILE A 18 -14.38 7.73 -2.83
CA ILE A 18 -14.71 9.11 -2.47
C ILE A 18 -13.52 10.04 -2.77
N GLY A 19 -12.29 9.63 -2.41
CA GLY A 19 -11.09 10.41 -2.70
C GLY A 19 -10.90 10.67 -4.20
N ILE A 20 -11.09 9.65 -5.04
CA ILE A 20 -11.03 9.77 -6.50
C ILE A 20 -12.11 10.72 -7.03
N ILE A 21 -13.36 10.57 -6.56
CA ILE A 21 -14.48 11.44 -6.98
C ILE A 21 -14.22 12.89 -6.59
N ILE A 22 -13.76 13.14 -5.36
CA ILE A 22 -13.42 14.49 -4.89
C ILE A 22 -12.30 15.07 -5.75
N PHE A 23 -11.25 14.29 -6.04
CA PHE A 23 -10.16 14.73 -6.91
C PHE A 23 -10.68 15.12 -8.31
N LEU A 24 -11.54 14.30 -8.94
CA LEU A 24 -12.11 14.60 -10.24
C LEU A 24 -12.98 15.85 -10.22
N PHE A 25 -13.80 16.02 -9.18
CA PHE A 25 -14.62 17.20 -9.01
C PHE A 25 -13.76 18.47 -8.87
N LEU A 26 -12.72 18.42 -8.04
CA LEU A 26 -11.77 19.52 -7.88
C LEU A 26 -11.03 19.81 -9.18
N LEU A 27 -10.67 18.79 -9.96
CA LEU A 27 -10.01 18.97 -11.24
C LEU A 27 -10.89 19.76 -12.23
N ILE A 28 -12.18 19.43 -12.31
CA ILE A 28 -13.15 20.16 -13.13
C ILE A 28 -13.29 21.61 -12.64
N LEU A 29 -13.41 21.80 -11.33
CA LEU A 29 -13.54 23.13 -10.73
C LEU A 29 -12.29 24.00 -10.98
N PHE A 30 -11.11 23.41 -10.82
CA PHE A 30 -9.84 24.07 -11.10
C PHE A 30 -9.70 24.41 -12.58
N ARG A 31 -10.13 23.52 -13.47
CA ARG A 31 -10.17 23.81 -14.90
C ARG A 31 -11.07 25.00 -15.22
N PHE A 32 -12.27 25.01 -14.67
CA PHE A 32 -13.18 26.15 -14.81
C PHE A 32 -12.53 27.45 -14.35
N PHE A 33 -11.89 27.49 -13.17
CA PHE A 33 -11.22 28.69 -12.70
C PHE A 33 -10.01 29.07 -13.56
N ALA A 34 -9.27 28.09 -14.10
CA ALA A 34 -8.11 28.34 -14.95
C ALA A 34 -8.50 29.06 -16.24
N ASP A 35 -9.67 28.72 -16.81
CA ASP A 35 -10.20 29.36 -18.01
C ASP A 35 -10.70 30.81 -17.75
N HIS A 36 -10.92 31.19 -16.49
CA HIS A 36 -11.43 32.51 -16.10
C HIS A 36 -10.39 33.39 -15.38
N THR A 37 -9.13 32.96 -15.30
CA THR A 37 -8.06 33.73 -14.68
C THR A 37 -6.87 33.87 -15.62
N SER A 38 -6.16 34.99 -15.52
CA SER A 38 -4.93 35.25 -16.29
C SER A 38 -3.67 34.76 -15.59
N TRP A 39 -3.80 34.04 -14.46
CA TRP A 39 -2.65 33.59 -13.68
C TRP A 39 -1.98 32.36 -14.29
N ALA A 40 -0.86 32.58 -14.98
CA ALA A 40 -0.11 31.54 -15.70
C ALA A 40 0.35 30.36 -14.83
N LEU A 41 0.77 30.60 -13.58
CA LEU A 41 1.15 29.52 -12.65
C LEU A 41 -0.02 28.59 -12.37
N PHE A 42 -1.19 29.16 -12.11
CA PHE A 42 -2.38 28.38 -11.78
C PHE A 42 -2.85 27.58 -12.99
N SER A 43 -2.99 28.23 -14.15
CA SER A 43 -3.35 27.54 -15.39
C SER A 43 -2.39 26.39 -15.71
N GLY A 44 -1.07 26.63 -15.65
CA GLY A 44 -0.07 25.59 -15.87
C GLY A 44 -0.13 24.45 -14.83
N PHE A 45 -0.44 24.75 -13.57
CA PHE A 45 -0.62 23.71 -12.55
C PHE A 45 -1.86 22.85 -12.82
N VAL A 46 -2.96 23.46 -13.28
CA VAL A 46 -4.17 22.75 -13.67
C VAL A 46 -3.95 21.88 -14.91
N ASP A 47 -3.15 22.34 -15.87
CA ASP A 47 -2.72 21.53 -17.01
C ASP A 47 -1.86 20.35 -16.57
N LEU A 48 -0.94 20.54 -15.62
CA LEU A 48 -0.18 19.46 -15.02
C LEU A 48 -1.10 18.43 -14.35
N LEU A 49 -2.07 18.87 -13.56
CA LEU A 49 -3.01 17.97 -12.89
C LEU A 49 -3.85 17.19 -13.92
N SER A 50 -4.32 17.86 -14.97
CA SER A 50 -5.13 17.25 -16.03
C SER A 50 -4.34 16.22 -16.82
N ALA A 51 -3.10 16.55 -17.22
CA ALA A 51 -2.21 15.65 -17.95
C ALA A 51 -1.78 14.43 -17.11
N ASN A 52 -1.78 14.57 -15.78
CA ASN A 52 -1.40 13.50 -14.85
C ASN A 52 -2.60 12.85 -14.15
N ALA A 53 -3.83 13.22 -14.49
CA ALA A 53 -5.03 12.64 -13.90
C ALA A 53 -5.06 11.10 -14.00
N PRO A 54 -4.68 10.47 -15.13
CA PRO A 54 -4.60 9.00 -15.19
C PRO A 54 -3.61 8.41 -14.18
N LEU A 55 -2.46 9.05 -14.00
CA LEU A 55 -1.44 8.61 -13.04
C LEU A 55 -1.95 8.77 -11.59
N ILE A 56 -2.68 9.87 -11.31
CA ILE A 56 -3.29 10.12 -10.00
C ILE A 56 -4.33 9.05 -9.67
N ILE A 57 -5.26 8.82 -10.60
CA ILE A 57 -6.27 7.77 -10.47
C ILE A 57 -5.59 6.41 -10.25
N PHE A 58 -4.56 6.10 -11.03
CA PHE A 58 -3.89 4.81 -10.96
C PHE A 58 -3.20 4.58 -9.61
N PHE A 59 -2.46 5.57 -9.08
CA PHE A 59 -1.86 5.40 -7.76
C PHE A 59 -2.92 5.38 -6.65
N SER A 60 -4.00 6.16 -6.76
CA SER A 60 -5.09 6.12 -5.80
C SER A 60 -5.75 4.75 -5.75
N VAL A 61 -5.98 4.12 -6.91
CA VAL A 61 -6.52 2.76 -7.00
C VAL A 61 -5.53 1.74 -6.42
N MET A 62 -4.23 1.83 -6.73
CA MET A 62 -3.22 0.93 -6.15
C MET A 62 -3.18 1.03 -4.62
N LEU A 63 -3.17 2.25 -4.07
CA LEU A 63 -3.21 2.48 -2.62
C LEU A 63 -4.51 1.96 -2.00
N MET A 64 -5.66 2.21 -2.64
CA MET A 64 -6.96 1.69 -2.20
C MET A 64 -6.99 0.16 -2.17
N ILE A 65 -6.45 -0.50 -3.19
CA ILE A 65 -6.33 -1.97 -3.20
C ILE A 65 -5.42 -2.43 -2.06
N GLY A 66 -4.32 -1.72 -1.80
CA GLY A 66 -3.48 -1.92 -0.62
C GLY A 66 -4.28 -1.88 0.67
N ASP A 67 -5.03 -0.81 0.91
CA ASP A 67 -5.84 -0.62 2.11
C ASP A 67 -6.92 -1.71 2.27
N ILE A 68 -7.53 -2.16 1.16
CA ILE A 68 -8.47 -3.28 1.14
C ILE A 68 -7.77 -4.56 1.60
N PHE A 69 -6.58 -4.87 1.08
CA PHE A 69 -5.81 -6.04 1.51
C PHE A 69 -5.36 -5.93 2.97
N ALA A 70 -4.99 -4.74 3.44
CA ALA A 70 -4.58 -4.50 4.82
C ALA A 70 -5.70 -4.77 5.83
N ALA A 71 -6.96 -4.66 5.41
CA ALA A 71 -8.12 -4.90 6.25
C ALA A 71 -8.39 -6.39 6.54
N PHE A 72 -7.85 -7.30 5.73
CA PHE A 72 -7.99 -8.73 5.96
C PHE A 72 -6.99 -9.23 7.01
N SER A 73 -7.31 -10.33 7.68
CA SER A 73 -6.36 -11.05 8.53
C SER A 73 -5.33 -11.81 7.68
N PHE A 74 -4.22 -12.16 8.32
CA PHE A 74 -3.24 -13.04 7.71
C PHE A 74 -3.88 -14.38 7.31
N PRO A 75 -3.56 -14.96 6.12
CA PRO A 75 -2.54 -14.54 5.14
C PRO A 75 -3.03 -13.60 4.04
N PHE A 76 -4.30 -13.21 4.03
CA PHE A 76 -4.89 -12.45 2.93
C PHE A 76 -4.39 -11.00 2.87
N ASN A 77 -3.76 -10.48 3.92
CA ASN A 77 -3.09 -9.18 3.92
C ASN A 77 -1.67 -9.19 3.34
N LEU A 78 -1.12 -10.34 2.93
CA LEU A 78 0.22 -10.40 2.33
C LEU A 78 0.41 -9.55 1.07
N PRO A 79 -0.59 -9.35 0.19
CA PRO A 79 -0.44 -8.49 -0.98
C PRO A 79 -0.39 -6.99 -0.67
N PHE A 80 -0.89 -6.55 0.50
CA PHE A 80 -1.00 -5.12 0.85
C PHE A 80 0.31 -4.33 0.67
N PRO A 81 1.47 -4.80 1.16
CA PRO A 81 2.73 -4.07 1.03
C PRO A 81 3.13 -3.85 -0.43
N ILE A 82 2.84 -4.82 -1.31
CA ILE A 82 3.16 -4.75 -2.74
C ILE A 82 2.35 -3.65 -3.43
N PHE A 83 1.02 -3.68 -3.26
CA PHE A 83 0.14 -2.64 -3.83
C PHE A 83 0.47 -1.25 -3.28
N SER A 84 0.77 -1.17 -1.99
CA SER A 84 1.18 0.08 -1.34
C SER A 84 2.50 0.61 -1.87
N ALA A 85 3.48 -0.26 -2.14
CA ALA A 85 4.77 0.12 -2.69
C ALA A 85 4.62 0.65 -4.12
N VAL A 86 3.86 -0.03 -4.98
CA VAL A 86 3.58 0.43 -6.35
C VAL A 86 2.85 1.77 -6.32
N GLY A 87 1.78 1.90 -5.53
CA GLY A 87 1.05 3.15 -5.37
C GLY A 87 1.94 4.29 -4.86
N SER A 88 2.81 4.00 -3.88
CA SER A 88 3.74 5.00 -3.32
C SER A 88 4.79 5.47 -4.32
N VAL A 89 5.34 4.58 -5.16
CA VAL A 89 6.29 4.97 -6.22
C VAL A 89 5.61 5.87 -7.25
N LEU A 90 4.38 5.56 -7.63
CA LEU A 90 3.61 6.38 -8.55
C LEU A 90 3.27 7.75 -7.94
N LEU A 91 2.92 7.79 -6.64
CA LEU A 91 2.73 9.04 -5.90
C LEU A 91 4.02 9.88 -5.86
N VAL A 92 5.16 9.25 -5.54
CA VAL A 92 6.47 9.92 -5.57
C VAL A 92 6.78 10.42 -6.98
N SER A 93 6.44 9.65 -8.01
CA SER A 93 6.58 10.07 -9.41
C SER A 93 5.74 11.31 -9.72
N PHE A 94 4.52 11.40 -9.20
CA PHE A 94 3.68 12.58 -9.33
C PHE A 94 4.29 13.80 -8.62
N ILE A 95 4.79 13.63 -7.39
CA ILE A 95 5.47 14.68 -6.63
C ILE A 95 6.69 15.21 -7.43
N ILE A 96 7.47 14.32 -8.03
CA ILE A 96 8.60 14.72 -8.87
C ILE A 96 8.12 15.51 -10.10
N ARG A 97 6.99 15.16 -10.71
CA ARG A 97 6.42 15.94 -11.83
C ARG A 97 6.02 17.36 -11.39
N ILE A 98 5.50 17.53 -10.17
CA ILE A 98 5.25 18.86 -9.60
C ILE A 98 6.56 19.65 -9.45
N ILE A 99 7.61 19.02 -8.94
CA ILE A 99 8.93 19.67 -8.79
C ILE A 99 9.49 20.08 -10.15
N VAL A 100 9.40 19.21 -11.17
CA VAL A 100 9.82 19.52 -12.55
C VAL A 100 9.03 20.68 -13.12
N PHE A 101 7.72 20.74 -12.87
CA PHE A 101 6.88 21.87 -13.29
C PHE A 101 7.35 23.19 -12.65
N ILE A 102 7.61 23.20 -11.36
CA ILE A 102 8.14 24.39 -10.66
C ILE A 102 9.50 24.78 -11.23
N ASN A 103 10.41 23.81 -11.43
CA ASN A 103 11.72 24.03 -12.02
C ASN A 103 11.62 24.67 -13.41
N ASN A 104 10.70 24.18 -14.25
CA ASN A 104 10.51 24.68 -15.60
C ASN A 104 9.86 26.06 -15.60
N PHE A 105 8.88 26.29 -14.71
CA PHE A 105 8.20 27.58 -14.60
C PHE A 105 9.15 28.70 -14.18
N TYR A 106 9.99 28.44 -13.16
CA TYR A 106 10.96 29.41 -12.66
C TYR A 106 12.32 29.34 -13.35
N SER A 107 12.50 28.45 -14.33
CA SER A 107 13.78 28.23 -15.04
C SER A 107 14.96 28.00 -14.10
N VAL A 108 14.76 27.23 -13.03
CA VAL A 108 15.77 27.02 -11.97
C VAL A 108 16.99 26.23 -12.47
N GLY A 109 16.80 25.34 -13.44
CA GLY A 109 17.89 24.60 -14.10
C GLY A 109 18.41 23.38 -13.34
N ILE A 110 17.64 22.81 -12.41
CA ILE A 110 18.05 21.68 -11.55
C ILE A 110 17.67 20.29 -12.11
N THR A 111 17.37 20.20 -13.41
CA THR A 111 16.96 18.94 -14.07
C THR A 111 17.92 17.77 -13.83
N PRO A 112 19.27 17.92 -13.93
CA PRO A 112 20.19 16.81 -13.69
C PRO A 112 20.10 16.26 -12.25
N THR A 113 19.92 17.16 -11.27
CA THR A 113 19.75 16.79 -9.86
C THR A 113 18.45 16.01 -9.65
N ILE A 114 17.38 16.39 -10.34
CA ILE A 114 16.08 15.69 -10.27
C ILE A 114 16.19 14.26 -10.81
N GLU A 115 16.93 14.04 -11.91
CA GLU A 115 17.14 12.69 -12.45
C GLU A 115 17.91 11.79 -11.48
N LEU A 116 18.98 12.31 -10.85
CA LEU A 116 19.71 11.58 -9.82
C LEU A 116 18.82 11.29 -8.60
N MET A 117 17.94 12.23 -8.24
CA MET A 117 16.98 12.05 -7.17
C MET A 117 15.98 10.93 -7.49
N LYS A 118 15.45 10.84 -8.73
CA LYS A 118 14.56 9.75 -9.15
C LYS A 118 15.22 8.37 -8.99
N LEU A 119 16.48 8.26 -9.41
CA LEU A 119 17.26 7.02 -9.34
C LEU A 119 17.33 6.47 -7.91
N ILE A 120 17.43 7.34 -6.91
CA ILE A 120 17.52 6.95 -5.50
C ILE A 120 16.12 6.79 -4.88
N LEU A 121 15.20 7.74 -5.12
CA LEU A 121 13.90 7.77 -4.45
C LEU A 121 13.00 6.60 -4.84
N TYR A 122 12.99 6.18 -6.11
CA TYR A 122 12.13 5.07 -6.54
C TYR A 122 12.45 3.75 -5.83
N PRO A 123 13.69 3.21 -5.89
CA PRO A 123 14.01 1.98 -5.18
C PRO A 123 13.90 2.15 -3.66
N LEU A 124 14.30 3.30 -3.11
CA LEU A 124 14.18 3.55 -1.68
C LEU A 124 12.73 3.50 -1.21
N THR A 125 11.80 4.11 -1.97
CA THR A 125 10.37 4.09 -1.65
C THR A 125 9.84 2.66 -1.64
N ILE A 126 10.21 1.83 -2.62
CA ILE A 126 9.82 0.42 -2.66
C ILE A 126 10.32 -0.30 -1.40
N ILE A 127 11.61 -0.19 -1.10
CA ILE A 127 12.23 -0.89 0.03
C ILE A 127 11.57 -0.49 1.34
N VAL A 128 11.44 0.82 1.59
CA VAL A 128 10.86 1.34 2.84
C VAL A 128 9.42 0.90 3.01
N VAL A 129 8.60 1.01 1.96
CA VAL A 129 7.18 0.64 2.03
C VAL A 129 6.99 -0.86 2.19
N LEU A 130 7.77 -1.70 1.49
CA LEU A 130 7.72 -3.15 1.65
C LEU A 130 8.13 -3.57 3.06
N ILE A 131 9.26 -3.06 3.57
CA ILE A 131 9.73 -3.38 4.92
C ILE A 131 8.69 -2.95 5.97
N ALA A 132 8.22 -1.70 5.91
CA ALA A 132 7.21 -1.22 6.84
C ALA A 132 5.91 -2.03 6.77
N GLY A 133 5.46 -2.36 5.55
CA GLY A 133 4.26 -3.15 5.32
C GLY A 133 4.36 -4.56 5.91
N TYR A 134 5.42 -5.30 5.60
CA TYR A 134 5.60 -6.66 6.12
C TYR A 134 5.86 -6.69 7.64
N LEU A 135 6.61 -5.73 8.18
CA LEU A 135 6.77 -5.59 9.63
C LEU A 135 5.43 -5.32 10.32
N SER A 136 4.54 -4.55 9.69
CA SER A 136 3.19 -4.30 10.22
C SER A 136 2.35 -5.58 10.28
N ILE A 137 2.46 -6.47 9.28
CA ILE A 137 1.77 -7.76 9.25
C ILE A 137 2.33 -8.67 10.34
N ALA A 138 3.66 -8.80 10.44
CA ALA A 138 4.31 -9.61 11.47
C ALA A 138 3.91 -9.15 12.89
N ALA A 139 3.85 -7.85 13.11
CA ALA A 139 3.40 -7.28 14.38
C ALA A 139 1.91 -7.57 14.67
N GLN A 140 1.05 -7.63 13.65
CA GLN A 140 -0.37 -8.01 13.81
C GLN A 140 -0.51 -9.49 14.19
N VAL A 141 0.16 -10.39 13.47
CA VAL A 141 0.13 -11.84 13.75
C VAL A 141 0.60 -12.13 15.18
N ARG A 142 1.65 -11.46 15.65
CA ARG A 142 2.13 -11.61 17.03
C ARG A 142 1.09 -11.14 18.07
N ARG A 143 0.28 -10.13 17.73
CA ARG A 143 -0.76 -9.57 18.61
C ARG A 143 -2.08 -10.33 18.60
N GLU A 144 -2.35 -11.12 17.56
CA GLU A 144 -3.50 -12.05 17.52
C GLU A 144 -3.20 -13.37 18.24
N LYS A 145 -1.94 -13.61 18.62
CA LYS A 145 -1.47 -14.78 19.40
C LYS A 145 -1.46 -14.67 20.95
N PRO A 146 -2.30 -13.89 21.67
CA PRO A 146 -2.38 -13.96 23.12
C PRO A 146 -3.53 -14.89 23.56
N ASP A 147 -3.17 -15.90 24.36
CA ASP A 147 -4.03 -16.78 25.16
C ASP A 147 -5.04 -17.66 24.41
N THR A 148 -4.54 -18.70 23.73
CA THR A 148 -5.26 -19.97 23.85
C THR A 148 -5.00 -20.45 25.28
N GLY A 149 -5.96 -20.21 26.17
CA GLY A 149 -6.02 -20.79 27.51
C GLY A 149 -6.15 -22.31 27.41
N ILE A 150 -5.06 -22.99 27.05
CA ILE A 150 -4.90 -24.42 27.26
C ILE A 150 -4.55 -24.56 28.74
N PRO A 151 -5.40 -25.19 29.58
CA PRO A 151 -4.99 -25.53 30.92
C PRO A 151 -3.78 -26.46 30.79
N SER A 152 -2.67 -26.07 31.41
CA SER A 152 -1.50 -26.92 31.63
C SER A 152 -1.96 -28.23 32.27
N SER A 153 -2.16 -29.25 31.45
CA SER A 153 -2.29 -30.63 31.88
C SER A 153 -0.91 -31.25 31.67
N GLU A 154 -0.15 -31.24 32.77
CA GLU A 154 0.94 -32.13 33.21
C GLU A 154 1.94 -32.79 32.23
N PRO A 155 3.17 -33.07 32.72
CA PRO A 155 4.36 -33.23 31.91
C PRO A 155 4.47 -34.66 31.33
N GLY A 156 4.47 -34.75 30.01
CA GLY A 156 4.87 -35.93 29.26
C GLY A 156 5.89 -35.50 28.21
N GLU A 157 7.04 -36.16 28.23
CA GLU A 157 8.20 -35.97 27.36
C GLU A 157 7.80 -35.83 25.88
N GLU A 158 8.35 -34.84 25.19
CA GLU A 158 9.18 -35.07 24.01
C GLU A 158 9.96 -33.80 23.63
N ASP A 159 11.25 -34.03 23.44
CA ASP A 159 12.34 -33.11 23.23
C ASP A 159 12.18 -32.34 21.90
N HIS A 160 11.70 -31.09 21.96
CA HIS A 160 11.84 -30.15 20.86
C HIS A 160 12.93 -29.13 21.20
N SER A 161 14.12 -29.51 20.77
CA SER A 161 15.34 -28.73 20.66
C SER A 161 15.10 -27.22 20.45
N THR A 162 15.83 -26.43 21.23
CA THR A 162 15.97 -24.96 21.19
C THR A 162 16.69 -24.45 19.93
N VAL A 163 16.43 -25.06 18.77
CA VAL A 163 16.98 -24.61 17.49
C VAL A 163 16.07 -23.51 16.97
N SER A 164 16.64 -22.31 16.82
CA SER A 164 15.95 -21.20 16.18
C SER A 164 15.54 -21.66 14.77
N PRO A 165 14.25 -21.53 14.40
CA PRO A 165 13.76 -22.09 13.14
C PRO A 165 14.60 -21.55 11.97
N THR A 166 15.10 -22.47 11.15
CA THR A 166 15.91 -22.10 9.99
C THR A 166 15.01 -21.49 8.92
N TRP A 167 15.58 -20.73 7.99
CA TRP A 167 14.81 -20.13 6.90
C TRP A 167 14.12 -21.18 6.01
N GLU A 168 14.74 -22.36 5.86
CA GLU A 168 14.09 -23.53 5.26
C GLU A 168 12.82 -23.93 6.02
N ASP A 169 12.85 -24.00 7.35
CA ASP A 169 11.70 -24.40 8.17
C ASP A 169 10.56 -23.38 8.04
N ILE A 170 10.87 -22.08 8.14
CA ILE A 170 9.89 -21.00 7.97
C ILE A 170 9.28 -21.04 6.56
N GLY A 171 10.10 -21.30 5.55
CA GLY A 171 9.65 -21.42 4.16
C GLY A 171 8.76 -22.65 3.91
N ALA A 172 9.07 -23.77 4.58
CA ALA A 172 8.27 -24.99 4.50
C ALA A 172 6.90 -24.83 5.16
N GLU A 173 6.87 -24.23 6.37
CA GLU A 173 5.62 -23.90 7.08
C GLU A 173 4.75 -22.95 6.26
N PHE A 174 5.35 -21.91 5.67
CA PHE A 174 4.63 -20.97 4.82
C PHE A 174 4.02 -21.67 3.59
N ARG A 175 4.78 -22.54 2.91
CA ARG A 175 4.26 -23.30 1.77
C ARG A 175 3.12 -24.22 2.17
N GLN A 176 3.24 -24.95 3.28
CA GLN A 176 2.16 -25.81 3.79
C GLN A 176 0.89 -25.02 4.07
N MET A 177 1.02 -23.87 4.72
CA MET A 177 -0.10 -23.01 5.04
C MET A 177 -0.80 -22.47 3.78
N PHE A 178 -0.05 -22.18 2.71
CA PHE A 178 -0.61 -21.84 1.39
C PHE A 178 -1.30 -23.01 0.70
N TYR A 179 -0.73 -24.21 0.78
CA TYR A 179 -1.34 -25.42 0.26
C TYR A 179 -2.68 -25.71 0.93
N ASP A 180 -2.74 -25.58 2.26
CA ASP A 180 -3.97 -25.79 3.03
C ASP A 180 -5.05 -24.75 2.71
N LEU A 181 -4.64 -23.50 2.49
CA LEU A 181 -5.54 -22.43 2.07
C LEU A 181 -6.15 -22.71 0.69
N PHE A 182 -5.32 -23.05 -0.29
CA PHE A 182 -5.77 -23.38 -1.65
C PHE A 182 -6.69 -24.60 -1.65
N ARG A 183 -6.33 -25.63 -0.86
CA ARG A 183 -7.15 -26.82 -0.72
C ARG A 183 -8.50 -26.48 -0.11
N ARG A 184 -8.54 -25.68 0.95
CA ARG A 184 -9.80 -25.27 1.62
C ARG A 184 -10.72 -24.46 0.69
N ILE A 185 -10.18 -23.51 -0.06
CA ILE A 185 -10.96 -22.72 -1.04
C ILE A 185 -11.52 -23.63 -2.14
N ARG A 186 -10.69 -24.55 -2.66
CA ARG A 186 -11.11 -25.52 -3.69
C ARG A 186 -12.21 -26.45 -3.18
N ASP A 187 -12.06 -26.98 -1.97
CA ASP A 187 -13.04 -27.89 -1.38
C ASP A 187 -14.37 -27.18 -1.08
N GLU A 188 -14.34 -25.89 -0.74
CA GLU A 188 -15.53 -25.07 -0.51
C GLU A 188 -16.27 -24.69 -1.81
N ILE A 189 -15.52 -24.53 -2.91
CA ILE A 189 -16.09 -24.32 -4.26
C ILE A 189 -16.73 -25.59 -4.82
N ASN A 190 -16.08 -26.76 -4.64
CA ASN A 190 -16.59 -28.05 -5.12
C ASN A 190 -17.76 -28.62 -4.30
N ARG A 191 -18.10 -28.00 -3.16
CA ARG A 191 -19.21 -28.42 -2.29
C ARG A 191 -20.51 -27.65 -2.55
N LYS A 192 -20.51 -26.72 -3.51
CA LYS A 192 -21.69 -26.09 -4.12
C LYS A 192 -21.92 -26.68 -5.51
#